data_AF-A0AAN6H5B9-F1
#
_entry.id   AF-A0AAN6H5B9-F1
#
_cell.length_a   1.000
_cell.length_b   1.000
_cell.length_c   1.000
_cell.angle_alpha   90.00
_cell.angle_beta   90.00
_cell.angle_gamma   90.00
#
_symmetry.space_group_name_H-M   'P 1'
#
loop_
_entity.id
_entity.type
_entity.pdbx_description
1 polymer ?
#
loop_
_entity_poly.entity_id
_entity_poly.type
_entity_poly.pdbx_seq_one_letter_code
_entity_poly.pdbx_strand_id
1 'polypeptide(L)'
;MLCAAYAANVLENALVTLGHEARERAFAQVDELLAEYSQWPFGKRTGGNAAIGANLDQVIRDEVNKAKDKELQLEVVAACLSVFTRLDSLL
;
A
#
# COMPACT_ATOMS: atom_id res chain seq x y z
N MET A 1 1.98 7.76 1.86
CA MET A 1 1.27 8.73 0.98
C MET A 1 0.07 8.08 0.30
N LEU A 2 0.26 7.06 -0.55
CA LEU A 2 -0.82 6.41 -1.32
C LEU A 2 -1.96 5.88 -0.43
N CYS A 3 -1.64 5.08 0.58
CA CYS A 3 -2.60 4.49 1.52
C CYS A 3 -3.40 5.55 2.32
N ALA A 4 -2.77 6.67 2.66
CA ALA A 4 -3.43 7.78 3.34
C ALA A 4 -4.36 8.54 2.38
N ALA A 5 -3.95 8.75 1.13
CA ALA A 5 -4.79 9.38 0.11
C ALA A 5 -6.01 8.52 -0.25
N TYR A 6 -5.84 7.20 -0.24
CA TYR A 6 -6.91 6.24 -0.40
C TYR A 6 -7.91 6.31 0.76
N ALA A 7 -7.44 6.19 2.00
CA ALA A 7 -8.29 6.27 3.18
C ALA A 7 -8.93 7.65 3.42
N ALA A 8 -8.38 8.72 2.84
CA ALA A 8 -8.95 10.06 2.87
C ALA A 8 -9.86 10.37 1.66
N ASN A 9 -10.14 9.38 0.80
CA ASN A 9 -10.99 9.48 -0.40
C ASN A 9 -10.53 10.55 -1.41
N VAL A 10 -9.27 10.99 -1.35
CA VAL A 10 -8.70 11.98 -2.30
C VAL A 10 -7.91 11.32 -3.43
N LEU A 11 -7.67 10.01 -3.37
CA LEU A 11 -6.95 9.29 -4.42
C LEU A 11 -7.65 9.38 -5.79
N GLU A 12 -8.98 9.40 -5.81
CA GLU A 12 -9.76 9.50 -7.05
C GLU A 12 -9.44 10.78 -7.85
N ASN A 13 -9.15 11.88 -7.15
CA ASN A 13 -8.81 13.16 -7.79
C ASN A 13 -7.57 13.05 -8.69
N ALA A 14 -6.62 12.17 -8.34
CA ALA A 14 -5.41 11.93 -9.13
C ALA A 14 -5.63 10.95 -10.30
N LEU A 15 -6.70 10.15 -10.26
CA LEU A 15 -7.03 9.12 -11.26
C LEU A 15 -8.07 9.59 -12.27
N VAL A 16 -8.50 10.85 -12.22
CA VAL A 16 -9.63 11.37 -13.02
C VAL A 16 -9.41 11.26 -14.54
N THR A 17 -8.15 11.31 -14.99
CA THR A 17 -7.75 11.23 -16.40
C THR A 17 -7.63 9.79 -16.92
N LEU A 18 -7.68 8.79 -16.04
CA LEU A 18 -7.62 7.38 -16.41
C LEU A 18 -8.99 6.86 -16.81
N GLY A 19 -9.00 5.91 -17.77
CA GLY A 19 -10.20 5.16 -18.13
C GLY A 19 -10.73 4.31 -16.97
N HIS A 20 -12.03 3.98 -17.00
CA HIS A 20 -12.71 3.25 -15.93
C HIS A 20 -11.97 1.97 -15.48
N GLU A 21 -11.57 1.14 -16.43
CA GLU A 21 -10.88 -0.13 -16.15
C GLU A 21 -9.51 0.07 -15.48
N ALA A 22 -8.76 1.10 -15.89
CA ALA A 22 -7.46 1.42 -15.28
C ALA A 22 -7.63 1.96 -13.85
N ARG A 23 -8.73 2.67 -13.59
CA ARG A 23 -9.07 3.19 -12.27
C ARG A 23 -9.42 2.06 -11.29
N GLU A 24 -10.26 1.12 -11.69
CA GLU A 24 -10.59 -0.05 -10.86
C GLU A 24 -9.35 -0.89 -10.55
N ARG A 25 -8.49 -1.13 -11.56
CA ARG A 25 -7.21 -1.82 -11.34
C ARG A 25 -6.28 -1.08 -10.38
N ALA A 26 -6.26 0.26 -10.43
CA ALA A 26 -5.45 1.05 -9.51
C ALA A 26 -5.96 0.95 -8.07
N PHE A 27 -7.27 1.00 -7.84
CA PHE A 27 -7.85 0.83 -6.50
C PHE A 27 -7.59 -0.55 -5.92
N ALA A 28 -7.84 -1.62 -6.70
CA ALA A 28 -7.55 -2.99 -6.27
C ALA A 28 -6.08 -3.18 -5.89
N GLN A 29 -5.16 -2.55 -6.64
CA GLN A 29 -3.73 -2.57 -6.29
C GLN A 29 -3.45 -1.85 -4.97
N VAL A 30 -4.10 -0.71 -4.68
CA VAL A 30 -3.89 0.01 -3.42
C VAL A 30 -4.43 -0.78 -2.24
N ASP A 31 -5.54 -1.49 -2.40
CA ASP A 31 -6.09 -2.39 -1.37
C ASP A 31 -5.11 -3.52 -1.04
N GLU A 32 -4.54 -4.17 -2.05
CA GLU A 32 -3.51 -5.20 -1.85
C GLU A 32 -2.29 -4.65 -1.12
N LEU A 33 -1.79 -3.47 -1.53
CA LEU A 33 -0.68 -2.80 -0.85
C LEU A 33 -1.01 -2.49 0.61
N LEU A 34 -2.21 -1.98 0.88
CA LEU A 34 -2.64 -1.64 2.22
C LEU A 34 -2.71 -2.89 3.11
N ALA A 35 -3.29 -3.98 2.60
CA ALA A 35 -3.35 -5.25 3.32
C ALA A 35 -1.96 -5.78 3.66
N GLU A 36 -1.04 -5.75 2.71
CA GLU A 36 0.31 -6.31 2.86
C GLU A 36 1.23 -5.48 3.78
N TYR A 37 1.18 -4.15 3.67
CA TYR A 37 2.06 -3.25 4.42
C TYR A 37 1.45 -2.79 5.75
N SER A 38 0.22 -3.19 6.09
CA SER A 38 -0.41 -2.89 7.38
C SER A 38 0.12 -3.72 8.55
N GLN A 39 1.00 -4.69 8.30
CA GLN A 39 1.60 -5.52 9.33
C GLN A 39 3.13 -5.56 9.18
N TRP A 40 3.83 -5.41 10.30
CA TRP A 40 5.28 -5.62 10.38
C TRP A 40 5.59 -7.00 10.98
N PRO A 41 6.60 -7.73 10.49
CA PRO A 41 7.41 -7.47 9.31
C PRO A 41 6.60 -7.56 8.01
N PHE A 42 6.95 -6.74 7.02
CA PHE A 42 6.25 -6.73 5.73
C PHE A 42 6.28 -8.13 5.11
N GLY A 43 5.09 -8.66 4.80
CA GLY A 43 4.93 -9.98 4.20
C GLY A 43 5.53 -10.06 2.80
N LYS A 44 5.66 -11.29 2.29
CA LYS A 44 5.90 -11.48 0.85
C LYS A 44 4.55 -11.46 0.14
N ARG A 45 4.48 -10.74 -0.99
CA ARG A 45 3.31 -10.75 -1.89
C ARG A 45 2.90 -12.16 -2.19
N THR A 46 1.79 -12.60 -1.59
CA THR A 46 1.26 -13.94 -1.80
C THR A 46 0.24 -13.85 -2.93
N GLY A 47 0.75 -13.76 -4.16
CA GLY A 47 -0.07 -13.67 -5.37
C GLY A 47 -0.06 -12.28 -6.00
N GLY A 48 -0.04 -12.25 -7.33
CA GLY A 48 -0.20 -11.04 -8.11
C GLY A 48 0.73 -10.98 -9.32
N ASN A 49 0.41 -11.75 -10.37
CA ASN A 49 0.92 -11.52 -11.73
C ASN A 49 0.36 -10.20 -12.34
N ALA A 50 -0.02 -9.23 -11.52
CA ALA A 50 -0.45 -7.93 -11.97
C ALA A 50 0.79 -7.12 -12.36
N ALA A 51 0.88 -6.71 -13.63
CA ALA A 51 2.01 -5.95 -14.17
C ALA A 51 2.30 -4.63 -13.41
N ILE A 52 1.40 -4.18 -12.53
CA ILE A 52 1.51 -2.94 -11.76
C ILE A 52 2.38 -3.18 -10.51
N GLY A 53 3.56 -2.56 -10.48
CA GLY A 53 4.46 -2.63 -9.34
C GLY A 53 5.21 -3.97 -9.21
N ALA A 54 5.50 -4.64 -10.34
CA ALA A 54 6.19 -5.93 -10.37
C ALA A 54 7.56 -5.93 -9.63
N ASN A 55 8.28 -4.80 -9.62
CA ASN A 55 9.55 -4.65 -8.93
C ASN A 55 9.42 -4.13 -7.49
N LEU A 56 8.21 -3.84 -7.01
CA LEU A 56 8.00 -3.12 -5.76
C LEU A 56 8.44 -3.94 -4.53
N ASP A 57 8.14 -5.24 -4.50
CA ASP A 57 8.57 -6.14 -3.41
C ASP A 57 10.10 -6.17 -3.30
N GLN A 58 10.80 -6.25 -4.44
CA GLN A 58 12.26 -6.22 -4.46
C GLN A 58 12.80 -4.90 -3.92
N VAL A 59 12.31 -3.77 -4.44
CA VAL A 59 12.79 -2.43 -4.05
C VAL A 59 12.54 -2.17 -2.56
N ILE A 60 11.39 -2.57 -2.02
CA ILE A 60 11.07 -2.40 -0.60
C ILE A 60 11.98 -3.25 0.27
N ARG A 61 12.23 -4.51 -0.10
CA ARG A 61 13.16 -5.36 0.64
C ARG A 61 14.58 -4.81 0.63
N ASP A 62 15.04 -4.32 -0.52
CA ASP A 62 16.36 -3.71 -0.64
C ASP A 62 16.48 -2.47 0.25
N GLU A 63 15.42 -1.65 0.34
CA GLU A 63 15.37 -0.48 1.22
C GLU A 63 15.35 -0.87 2.70
N VAL A 64 14.50 -1.81 3.10
CA VAL A 64 14.43 -2.32 4.48
C VAL A 64 15.75 -2.94 4.91
N ASN A 65 16.39 -3.71 4.03
CA ASN A 65 17.69 -4.33 4.31
C ASN A 65 18.83 -3.31 4.49
N LYS A 66 18.73 -2.12 3.88
CA LYS A 66 19.68 -1.01 4.07
C LYS A 66 19.42 -0.23 5.36
N ALA A 67 18.24 -0.35 5.96
CA ALA A 67 17.78 0.43 7.10
C ALA A 67 17.41 -0.45 8.32
N LYS A 68 18.23 -1.46 8.63
CA LYS A 68 17.98 -2.41 9.74
C LYS A 68 17.94 -1.76 11.12
N ASP A 69 18.54 -0.60 11.27
CA ASP A 69 18.47 0.21 12.49
C ASP A 69 17.12 0.91 12.68
N LYS A 70 16.22 0.84 11.68
CA LYS A 70 14.93 1.55 11.65
C LYS A 70 13.70 0.64 11.76
N GLU A 71 13.87 -0.61 12.16
CA GLU A 71 12.76 -1.59 12.23
C GLU A 71 11.61 -1.12 13.12
N LEU A 72 11.92 -0.48 14.25
CA LEU A 72 10.90 0.05 15.18
C LEU A 72 10.08 1.18 14.54
N GLN A 73 10.71 2.04 13.74
CA GLN A 73 10.03 3.11 13.02
C GLN A 73 9.15 2.54 11.90
N LEU A 74 9.59 1.47 11.24
CA LEU A 74 8.80 0.78 10.21
C LEU A 74 7.56 0.10 10.81
N GLU A 75 7.68 -0.45 12.01
CA GLU A 75 6.53 -1.01 12.75
C GLU A 75 5.47 0.06 13.06
N VAL A 76 5.89 1.26 13.48
CA VAL A 76 4.96 2.39 13.69
C VAL A 76 4.23 2.76 12.40
N VAL A 77 4.93 2.78 11.27
CA VAL A 77 4.31 3.05 9.96
C VAL A 77 3.28 1.96 9.61
N ALA A 78 3.62 0.69 9.79
CA ALA A 78 2.70 -0.42 9.54
C ALA A 78 1.44 -0.32 10.43
N ALA A 79 1.62 0.02 11.71
CA ALA A 79 0.51 0.23 12.64
C ALA A 79 -0.41 1.38 12.18
N CYS A 80 0.15 2.51 11.69
CA CYS A 80 -0.66 3.59 11.10
C CYS A 80 -1.46 3.10 9.88
N LEU A 81 -0.85 2.28 9.02
CA LEU A 81 -1.55 1.69 7.86
C LEU A 81 -2.67 0.72 8.29
N SER A 82 -2.49 -0.03 9.37
CA SER A 82 -3.55 -0.87 9.96
C SER A 82 -4.73 -0.07 10.52
N VAL A 83 -4.55 1.21 10.86
CA VAL A 83 -5.69 2.07 11.21
C VAL A 83 -6.47 2.44 9.96
N PHE A 84 -5.78 2.69 8.85
CA PHE A 84 -6.40 3.05 7.58
C PHE A 84 -7.27 1.94 7.00
N THR A 85 -6.92 0.66 7.20
CA THR A 85 -7.78 -0.47 6.78
C THR A 85 -9.12 -0.52 7.52
N ARG A 86 -9.25 0.16 8.66
CA ARG A 86 -10.46 0.19 9.48
C ARG A 86 -11.25 1.49 9.31
N LEU A 87 -10.73 2.48 8.58
CA LEU A 87 -11.42 3.75 8.36
C LEU A 87 -12.67 3.58 7.47
N ASP A 88 -12.69 2.59 6.58
CA ASP A 88 -13.88 2.23 5.81
C ASP A 88 -15.09 1.87 6.69
N SER A 89 -14.91 1.47 7.96
CA SER A 89 -16.03 1.17 8.85
C SER A 89 -16.66 2.41 9.50
N LEU A 90 -16.09 3.61 9.29
CA LEU A 90 -16.54 4.87 9.89
C LEU A 90 -17.25 5.79 8.90
N LEU A 91 -17.19 5.48 7.60
CA LEU A 91 -17.83 6.20 6.49
C LEU A 91 -19.06 5.44 6.01
#